data_AF-A0A1Y4TWB8-F1
#
_entry.id   AF-A0A1Y4TWB8-F1
#
_cell.length_a   1.000
_cell.length_b   1.000
_cell.length_c   1.000
_cell.angle_alpha   90.00
_cell.angle_beta   90.00
_cell.angle_gamma   90.00
#
_symmetry.space_group_name_H-M   'P 1'
#
loop_
_entity.id
_entity.type
_entity.pdbx_description
1 polymer ?
#
loop_
_entity_poly.entity_id
_entity_poly.type
_entity_poly.pdbx_seq_one_letter_code
_entity_poly.pdbx_strand_id
1 'polypeptide(L)'
;MHGKVWMFSHLIDDEDLEFLQREFVSYQQAMDYYGLGYKPIVRLSHISGSVYKIGKKVLIRRSIFEEYLRNHVKRGTEEWEELLR
;
A
#
# COMPACT_ATOMS: atom_id res chain seq x y z
N MET A 1 8.78 -4.80 -15.31
CA MET A 1 8.12 -5.64 -14.29
C MET A 1 8.35 -4.90 -13.00
N HIS A 2 7.38 -4.11 -12.56
CA HIS A 2 7.56 -3.15 -11.47
C HIS A 2 7.31 -3.86 -10.14
N GLY A 3 8.27 -3.74 -9.24
CA GLY A 3 8.24 -4.44 -7.98
C GLY A 3 7.12 -3.92 -7.08
N LYS A 4 6.59 -4.85 -6.29
CA LYS A 4 5.68 -4.58 -5.19
C LYS A 4 6.38 -5.21 -4.01
N VAL A 5 7.18 -4.44 -3.26
CA VAL A 5 8.08 -4.93 -2.19
C VAL A 5 7.37 -5.87 -1.20
N TRP A 6 6.08 -5.66 -1.01
CA TRP A 6 5.23 -6.49 -0.16
C TRP A 6 4.89 -7.87 -0.74
N MET A 7 4.97 -8.05 -2.07
CA MET A 7 4.73 -9.30 -2.80
C MET A 7 6.00 -10.02 -3.25
N PHE A 8 7.03 -9.29 -3.66
CA PHE A 8 8.21 -9.85 -4.32
C PHE A 8 9.50 -9.25 -3.77
N SER A 9 9.94 -9.73 -2.61
CA SER A 9 11.15 -9.25 -1.94
C SER A 9 12.46 -9.46 -2.72
N HIS A 10 12.45 -10.32 -3.75
CA HIS A 10 13.62 -10.63 -4.57
C HIS A 10 13.69 -9.82 -5.89
N LEU A 11 12.70 -8.96 -6.16
CA LEU A 11 12.58 -8.16 -7.39
C LEU A 11 12.37 -6.68 -7.04
N ILE A 12 13.21 -6.15 -6.15
CA ILE A 12 13.20 -4.74 -5.76
C ILE A 12 13.84 -3.91 -6.89
N ASP A 13 13.12 -2.91 -7.38
CA ASP A 13 13.64 -1.93 -8.35
C ASP A 13 13.94 -0.56 -7.71
N ASP A 14 14.41 0.41 -8.49
CA ASP A 14 14.77 1.75 -7.97
C ASP A 14 13.53 2.52 -7.48
N GLU A 15 12.35 2.28 -8.06
CA GLU A 15 11.08 2.89 -7.67
C GLU A 15 10.63 2.38 -6.29
N ASP A 16 10.78 1.07 -6.06
CA ASP A 16 10.59 0.46 -4.76
C ASP A 16 11.50 1.05 -3.68
N LEU A 17 12.78 1.26 -4.00
CA LEU A 17 13.73 1.82 -3.04
C LEU A 17 13.36 3.26 -2.65
N GLU A 18 12.94 4.07 -3.63
CA GLU A 18 12.47 5.44 -3.39
C GLU A 18 11.18 5.44 -2.54
N PHE A 19 10.27 4.51 -2.79
CA PHE A 19 9.06 4.35 -1.98
C PHE A 19 9.37 3.87 -0.55
N LEU A 20 10.34 2.96 -0.39
CA LEU A 20 10.82 2.47 0.90
C LEU A 20 11.55 3.52 1.75
N GLN A 21 12.03 4.62 1.15
CA GLN A 21 12.57 5.74 1.91
C GLN A 21 11.47 6.63 2.52
N ARG A 22 10.23 6.59 2.01
CA ARG A 22 9.13 7.45 2.47
C ARG A 22 8.38 6.85 3.67
N GLU A 23 8.43 7.50 4.83
CA GLU A 23 7.66 7.05 6.00
C GLU A 23 6.15 7.25 5.81
N PHE A 24 5.77 8.35 5.16
CA PHE A 24 4.38 8.70 4.88
C PHE A 24 4.15 8.87 3.38
N VAL A 25 3.02 8.35 2.91
CA VAL A 25 2.60 8.42 1.51
C VAL A 25 1.18 8.95 1.41
N SER A 26 0.90 9.68 0.34
CA SER A 26 -0.48 10.11 0.03
C SER A 26 -1.31 8.95 -0.52
N TYR A 27 -2.64 9.11 -0.54
CA TYR A 27 -3.52 8.12 -1.17
C TYR A 27 -3.19 7.86 -2.64
N GLN A 28 -2.87 8.90 -3.40
CA GLN A 28 -2.52 8.77 -4.81
C GLN A 28 -1.24 7.95 -5.00
N GLN A 29 -0.18 8.29 -4.25
CA GLN A 29 1.08 7.51 -4.28
C GLN A 29 0.87 6.05 -3.87
N ALA A 30 0.00 5.80 -2.88
CA ALA A 30 -0.35 4.43 -2.49
C ALA A 30 -1.11 3.71 -3.60
N MET A 31 -2.06 4.36 -4.27
CA MET A 31 -2.79 3.76 -5.40
C MET A 31 -1.83 3.40 -6.53
N ASP A 32 -0.94 4.32 -6.91
CA ASP A 32 0.03 4.13 -7.98
C ASP A 32 0.99 2.97 -7.65
N TYR A 33 1.54 2.93 -6.43
CA TYR A 33 2.51 1.92 -6.01
C TYR A 33 1.88 0.54 -5.78
N TYR A 34 0.78 0.46 -5.03
CA TYR A 34 0.14 -0.82 -4.72
C TYR A 34 -0.69 -1.37 -5.91
N GLY A 35 -1.05 -0.50 -6.86
CA GLY A 35 -1.94 -0.82 -7.97
C GLY A 35 -3.37 -1.10 -7.52
N LEU A 36 -3.80 -0.46 -6.42
CA LEU A 36 -5.10 -0.63 -5.79
C LEU A 36 -6.00 0.56 -6.08
N GLY A 37 -7.31 0.31 -6.21
CA GLY A 37 -8.29 1.38 -6.36
C GLY A 37 -8.41 2.27 -5.12
N TYR A 38 -8.97 3.47 -5.30
CA TYR A 38 -9.15 4.44 -4.21
C TYR A 38 -9.94 3.88 -3.01
N LYS A 39 -11.08 3.23 -3.28
CA LYS A 39 -11.94 2.64 -2.23
C LYS A 39 -11.21 1.56 -1.41
N PRO A 40 -10.55 0.56 -2.03
CA PRO A 40 -9.66 -0.38 -1.35
C PRO A 40 -8.61 0.30 -0.47
N ILE A 41 -7.85 1.25 -1.01
CA ILE A 41 -6.78 1.93 -0.28
C ILE A 41 -7.31 2.65 0.96
N VAL A 42 -8.42 3.40 0.83
CA VAL A 42 -9.04 4.08 1.96
C VAL A 42 -9.53 3.06 2.99
N ARG A 43 -10.27 2.04 2.58
CA ARG A 43 -10.78 1.01 3.49
C ARG A 43 -9.66 0.32 4.27
N LEU A 44 -8.64 -0.17 3.57
CA LEU A 44 -7.53 -0.92 4.18
C LEU A 44 -6.65 -0.03 5.07
N SER A 45 -6.43 1.22 4.69
CA SER A 45 -5.64 2.15 5.51
C SER A 45 -6.36 2.47 6.83
N HIS A 46 -7.68 2.59 6.80
CA HIS A 46 -8.48 2.74 8.02
C HIS A 46 -8.47 1.48 8.89
N ILE A 47 -8.62 0.29 8.31
CA ILE A 47 -8.61 -0.98 9.07
C ILE A 47 -7.24 -1.23 9.71
N SER A 48 -6.16 -0.97 8.98
CA SER A 48 -4.79 -1.10 9.48
C SER A 48 -4.40 -0.04 10.51
N GLY A 49 -5.21 1.01 10.70
CA GLY A 49 -4.85 2.13 11.57
C GLY A 49 -3.68 2.96 11.05
N SER A 50 -3.38 2.89 9.74
CA SER A 50 -2.23 3.57 9.14
C SER A 50 -2.54 5.01 8.71
N VAL A 51 -3.73 5.54 9.00
CA VAL A 51 -4.17 6.87 8.55
C VAL A 51 -3.75 7.97 9.53
N TYR A 52 -3.02 8.95 9.02
CA TYR A 52 -2.56 10.13 9.77
C TYR A 52 -3.06 11.39 9.10
N LYS A 53 -3.69 12.28 9.89
CA LYS A 53 -4.22 13.55 9.40
C LYS A 53 -3.29 14.68 9.82
N ILE A 54 -2.79 15.43 8.84
CA ILE A 54 -1.98 16.63 9.05
C ILE A 54 -2.72 17.81 8.43
N GLY A 55 -3.41 18.58 9.27
CA GLY A 55 -4.28 19.69 8.84
C GLY A 55 -5.38 19.20 7.89
N LYS A 56 -5.33 19.65 6.63
CA LYS A 56 -6.27 19.26 5.56
C LYS A 56 -5.83 18.04 4.76
N LYS A 57 -4.58 17.57 4.94
CA LYS A 57 -4.02 16.42 4.23
C LYS A 57 -4.18 15.14 5.04
N VAL A 58 -4.42 14.04 4.33
CA VAL A 58 -4.45 12.70 4.90
C VAL A 58 -3.32 11.90 4.27
N LEU A 59 -2.52 11.27 5.12
CA LEU A 59 -1.37 10.46 4.74
C LEU A 59 -1.51 9.07 5.34
N ILE A 60 -0.87 8.11 4.68
CA ILE A 60 -0.75 6.73 5.12
C ILE A 60 0.67 6.54 5.63
N ARG A 61 0.82 6.01 6.85
CA ARG A 61 2.12 5.54 7.34
C ARG A 61 2.43 4.21 6.68
N ARG A 62 3.46 4.21 5.84
CA ARG A 62 3.77 3.09 4.94
C ARG A 62 4.01 1.78 5.68
N SER A 63 4.84 1.81 6.73
CA SER A 63 5.25 0.60 7.48
C SER A 63 4.06 -0.19 8.03
N ILE A 64 3.14 0.49 8.71
CA ILE A 64 1.93 -0.14 9.30
C ILE A 64 1.02 -0.70 8.20
N PHE A 65 0.84 0.08 7.12
CA PHE A 65 0.00 -0.33 6.02
C PHE A 65 0.55 -1.56 5.29
N GLU A 66 1.86 -1.56 5.02
CA GLU A 66 2.54 -2.65 4.34
C GLU A 66 2.55 -3.93 5.18
N GLU A 67 2.79 -3.83 6.49
CA GLU A 67 2.69 -4.95 7.42
C GLU A 67 1.29 -5.56 7.42
N TYR A 68 0.25 -4.72 7.44
CA TYR A 68 -1.13 -5.19 7.33
C TYR A 68 -1.37 -5.95 6.03
N LEU A 69 -0.92 -5.40 4.90
CA LEU A 69 -1.06 -6.05 3.58
C LEU A 69 -0.36 -7.40 3.53
N ARG A 70 0.86 -7.49 4.06
CA ARG A 70 1.64 -8.76 4.12
C ARG A 70 0.93 -9.84 4.93
N ASN A 71 0.31 -9.46 6.04
CA ASN A 71 -0.33 -10.41 6.95
C ASN A 71 -1.71 -10.89 6.44
N HIS A 72 -2.46 -10.01 5.78
CA HIS A 72 -3.87 -10.28 5.47
C HIS A 72 -4.14 -10.57 4.00
N VAL A 73 -3.25 -10.18 3.08
CA VAL A 73 -3.58 -10.19 1.67
C VAL A 73 -2.54 -11.02 0.90
N LYS A 74 -2.88 -12.29 0.63
CA LYS A 74 -2.02 -13.26 -0.09
C LYS A 74 -2.42 -13.40 -1.55
N ARG A 75 -1.46 -13.20 -2.47
CA ARG A 75 -1.71 -13.24 -3.93
C ARG A 75 -2.48 -14.50 -4.36
N GLY A 76 -3.47 -14.35 -5.24
CA GLY A 76 -4.27 -15.45 -5.78
C GLY A 76 -5.46 -15.89 -4.92
N THR A 77 -5.79 -15.11 -3.89
CA THR A 77 -7.05 -15.23 -3.14
C THR A 77 -8.14 -14.40 -3.80
N GLU A 78 -9.40 -14.84 -3.66
CA GLU A 78 -10.57 -14.10 -4.16
C GLU A 78 -10.63 -12.67 -3.59
N GLU A 79 -10.23 -12.50 -2.33
CA GLU A 79 -10.14 -11.20 -1.66
C GLU A 79 -9.19 -10.23 -2.37
N TRP A 80 -8.08 -10.72 -2.95
CA TRP A 80 -7.13 -9.88 -3.71
C TRP A 80 -7.74 -9.40 -5.03
N GLU A 81 -8.41 -10.29 -5.75
CA GLU A 81 -9.07 -9.98 -7.02
C GLU A 81 -10.24 -9.00 -6.81
N GLU A 82 -10.95 -9.10 -5.67
CA GLU A 82 -11.96 -8.11 -5.27
C GLU A 82 -11.37 -6.73 -4.98
N LEU A 83 -10.15 -6.65 -4.44
CA LEU A 83 -9.48 -5.37 -4.19
C LEU A 83 -8.99 -4.69 -5.49
N LEU A 84 -8.88 -5.45 -6.59
CA LEU A 84 -8.49 -4.96 -7.91
C LEU A 84 -9.68 -4.57 -8.80
N ARG A 85 -10.92 -4.99 -8.45
CA ARG A 85 -12.17 -4.58 -9.11
C ARG A 85 -12.67 -3.22 -8.63
#